data_AF-A0A8C8EDN7-F1
#
_entry.id   AF-A0A8C8EDN7-F1
#
_cell.length_a   1.000
_cell.length_b   1.000
_cell.length_c   1.000
_cell.angle_alpha   90.00
_cell.angle_beta   90.00
_cell.angle_gamma   90.00
#
_symmetry.space_group_name_H-M   'P 1'
#
loop_
_entity.id
_entity.type
_entity.pdbx_description
1 polymer ?
#
loop_
_entity_poly.entity_id
_entity_poly.type
_entity_poly.pdbx_seq_one_letter_code
_entity_poly.pdbx_strand_id
1 'polypeptide(L)'
;MTMEEVRRYERETQEATNELIGLVAPTISVSEVEQPTATHSAPASAPSTPLSDEAPDFLAPPKTRPRKKSAPETLTLPALREPDAASPSRAM
;
A
#
# COMPACT_ATOMS: atom_id res chain seq x y z
N MET A 1 -1.40 -25.30 8.11
CA MET A 1 -2.49 -24.96 7.16
C MET A 1 -1.90 -24.15 6.03
N THR A 2 -2.10 -24.59 4.79
CA THR A 2 -1.74 -23.84 3.58
C THR A 2 -2.89 -22.95 3.15
N MET A 3 -2.62 -21.91 2.36
CA MET A 3 -3.70 -21.07 1.80
C MET A 3 -4.68 -21.86 0.92
N GLU A 4 -4.23 -22.96 0.33
CA GLU A 4 -5.08 -23.84 -0.47
C GLU A 4 -6.04 -24.65 0.39
N GLU A 5 -5.57 -25.13 1.54
CA GLU A 5 -6.41 -25.82 2.52
C GLU A 5 -7.49 -24.90 3.09
N VAL A 6 -7.15 -23.63 3.37
CA VAL A 6 -8.11 -22.63 3.85
C VAL A 6 -9.19 -22.35 2.79
N ARG A 7 -8.79 -22.11 1.54
CA ARG A 7 -9.74 -21.87 0.43
C ARG A 7 -10.69 -23.04 0.21
N ARG A 8 -10.19 -24.27 0.35
CA ARG A 8 -11.02 -25.47 0.21
C ARG A 8 -12.03 -25.59 1.34
N TYR A 9 -11.59 -25.41 2.58
CA TYR A 9 -12.47 -25.45 3.75
C TYR A 9 -13.60 -24.42 3.67
N GLU A 10 -13.28 -23.18 3.27
CA GLU A 10 -14.28 -22.12 3.08
C GLU A 10 -15.31 -22.51 2.00
N ARG A 11 -14.84 -23.08 0.88
CA ARG A 11 -15.71 -23.55 -0.21
C ARG A 11 -16.62 -24.69 0.24
N GLU A 12 -16.06 -25.73 0.86
CA GLU A 12 -16.81 -26.90 1.34
C GLU A 12 -17.89 -26.49 2.35
N THR A 13 -17.56 -25.55 3.25
CA THR A 13 -18.52 -25.01 4.21
C THR A 13 -19.68 -24.29 3.51
N GLN A 14 -19.38 -23.50 2.49
CA GLN A 14 -20.39 -22.79 1.72
C GLN A 14 -21.27 -23.74 0.90
N GLU A 15 -20.68 -24.75 0.26
CA GLU A 15 -21.40 -25.77 -0.51
C GLU A 15 -22.34 -26.59 0.39
N ALA A 16 -21.85 -27.03 1.56
CA ALA A 16 -22.69 -27.73 2.54
C ALA A 16 -23.85 -26.87 3.05
N THR A 17 -23.61 -25.56 3.25
CA THR A 17 -24.68 -24.62 3.60
C THR A 17 -25.71 -24.51 2.48
N ASN A 18 -25.26 -24.40 1.22
CA ASN A 18 -26.13 -24.30 0.06
C ASN A 18 -27.00 -25.56 -0.13
N GLU A 19 -26.48 -26.75 0.18
CA GLU A 19 -27.29 -27.98 0.17
C GLU A 19 -28.35 -27.99 1.27
N LEU A 20 -28.05 -27.43 2.44
CA LEU A 20 -28.95 -27.43 3.60
C LEU A 20 -30.11 -26.43 3.47
N ILE A 21 -29.82 -25.20 3.02
CA ILE A 21 -30.80 -24.09 3.00
C ILE A 21 -31.16 -23.60 1.59
N GLY A 22 -30.56 -24.19 0.56
CA GLY A 22 -30.69 -23.73 -0.83
C GLY A 22 -29.74 -22.57 -1.15
N LEU A 23 -29.67 -22.21 -2.44
CA LEU A 23 -28.88 -21.06 -2.88
C LEU A 23 -29.55 -19.76 -2.43
N VAL A 24 -28.92 -19.07 -1.47
CA VAL A 24 -29.34 -17.73 -1.03
C VAL A 24 -28.56 -16.70 -1.83
N ALA A 25 -29.23 -16.02 -2.77
CA ALA A 25 -28.64 -14.91 -3.49
C ALA A 25 -28.34 -13.76 -2.50
N PRO A 26 -27.15 -13.13 -2.55
CA PRO A 26 -26.89 -11.91 -1.80
C PRO A 26 -27.95 -10.86 -2.16
N THR A 27 -28.54 -10.20 -1.16
CA THR A 27 -29.50 -9.10 -1.39
C THR A 27 -28.86 -7.90 -2.08
N ILE A 28 -27.53 -7.86 -2.15
CA ILE A 28 -26.79 -6.83 -2.86
C ILE A 28 -26.64 -7.22 -4.34
N SER A 29 -27.21 -6.40 -5.21
CA SER A 29 -26.88 -6.44 -6.64
C SER A 29 -25.63 -5.62 -6.88
N VAL A 30 -24.56 -6.27 -7.36
CA VAL A 30 -23.37 -5.57 -7.84
C VAL A 30 -23.59 -5.30 -9.32
N SER A 31 -23.95 -4.06 -9.65
CA SER A 31 -23.88 -3.58 -11.03
C SER A 31 -22.41 -3.34 -11.37
N GLU A 32 -21.94 -3.90 -12.48
CA GLU A 32 -20.65 -3.54 -13.06
C GLU A 32 -20.74 -2.06 -13.49
N VAL A 33 -20.19 -1.18 -12.66
CA VAL A 33 -19.97 0.21 -13.05
C VAL A 33 -18.79 0.15 -14.01
N GLU A 34 -19.04 0.36 -15.30
CA GLU A 34 -17.96 0.60 -16.26
C GLU A 34 -16.99 1.60 -15.63
N GLN A 35 -15.72 1.20 -15.48
CA GLN A 35 -14.70 2.14 -15.02
C GLN A 35 -14.83 3.39 -15.90
N PRO A 36 -15.10 4.57 -15.32
CA PRO A 36 -15.19 5.76 -16.13
C PRO A 36 -13.87 5.85 -16.89
N THR A 37 -13.94 5.91 -18.22
CA THR A 37 -12.82 6.41 -19.01
C THR A 37 -12.37 7.67 -18.33
N ALA A 38 -11.06 7.83 -18.10
CA ALA A 38 -10.50 8.94 -17.33
C ALA A 38 -10.81 10.29 -18.02
N THR A 39 -12.05 10.75 -17.95
CA THR A 39 -12.45 12.08 -18.34
C THR A 39 -12.01 12.96 -17.18
N HIS A 40 -11.19 13.93 -17.54
CA HIS A 40 -10.40 14.86 -16.75
C HIS A 40 -11.20 15.78 -15.80
N SER A 41 -12.39 15.36 -15.35
CA SER A 41 -13.24 16.11 -14.44
C SER A 41 -13.86 15.14 -13.45
N ALA A 42 -13.30 15.10 -12.24
CA ALA A 42 -13.94 14.46 -11.10
C ALA A 42 -15.33 15.11 -10.87
N PRO A 43 -16.35 14.35 -10.43
CA PRO A 43 -17.60 14.96 -9.96
C PRO A 43 -17.26 16.02 -8.90
N ALA A 44 -17.98 17.15 -8.93
CA ALA A 44 -17.68 18.36 -8.15
C ALA A 44 -17.59 18.16 -6.62
N SER A 45 -17.95 16.98 -6.11
CA SER A 45 -17.90 16.58 -4.71
C SER A 45 -16.62 15.83 -4.31
N ALA A 46 -15.79 15.39 -5.26
CA ALA A 46 -14.55 14.70 -4.95
C ALA A 46 -13.38 15.70 -4.87
N PRO A 47 -12.57 15.69 -3.80
CA PRO A 47 -11.36 16.48 -3.76
C PRO A 47 -10.44 16.03 -4.89
N SER A 48 -10.07 16.96 -5.78
CA SER A 48 -9.07 16.67 -6.81
C SER A 48 -7.73 16.41 -6.13
N THR A 49 -7.13 15.25 -6.37
CA THR A 49 -5.73 15.02 -6.02
C THR A 49 -4.90 16.02 -6.83
N PRO A 50 -4.13 16.92 -6.20
CA PRO A 50 -3.28 17.83 -6.93
C PRO A 50 -2.30 17.01 -7.78
N LEU A 51 -2.29 17.26 -9.10
CA LEU A 51 -1.35 16.65 -10.07
C LEU A 51 0.06 17.27 -9.97
N SER A 52 0.44 17.79 -8.81
CA SER A 52 1.78 18.32 -8.61
C SER A 52 2.76 17.15 -8.67
N ASP A 53 3.68 17.21 -9.63
CA ASP A 53 4.83 16.29 -9.72
C ASP A 53 5.86 16.58 -8.61
N GLU A 54 5.63 17.66 -7.83
CA GLU A 54 6.41 18.01 -6.65
C GLU A 54 6.01 17.13 -5.46
N ALA A 55 7.02 16.47 -4.88
CA ALA A 55 6.82 15.63 -3.72
C ALA A 55 6.30 16.46 -2.52
N PRO A 56 5.32 15.96 -1.77
CA PRO A 56 4.77 16.69 -0.64
C PRO A 56 5.81 16.94 0.46
N ASP A 57 5.71 18.10 1.10
CA ASP A 57 6.63 18.58 2.14
C ASP A 57 6.88 17.61 3.30
N PHE A 58 5.94 16.71 3.60
CA PHE A 58 6.12 15.71 4.66
C PHE A 58 7.07 14.57 4.28
N LEU A 59 7.36 14.38 2.99
CA LEU A 59 8.40 13.47 2.51
C LEU A 59 9.77 14.14 2.49
N ALA A 60 9.84 15.46 2.67
CA ALA A 60 11.11 16.14 2.77
C ALA A 60 11.90 15.61 3.98
N PRO A 61 13.24 15.54 3.89
CA PRO A 61 14.08 15.19 5.03
C PRO A 61 13.70 16.07 6.23
N PRO A 62 13.61 15.50 7.45
CA PRO A 62 13.30 16.28 8.64
C PRO A 62 14.23 17.48 8.72
N LYS A 63 13.67 18.70 8.61
CA LYS A 63 14.42 19.94 8.84
C LYS A 63 15.18 19.76 10.15
N THR A 64 16.47 20.10 10.16
CA THR A 64 17.40 19.91 11.28
C THR A 64 16.99 20.76 12.48
N ARG A 65 15.86 20.43 13.09
CA ARG A 65 15.42 21.04 14.32
C ARG A 65 16.37 20.53 15.41
N PRO A 66 16.93 21.42 16.25
CA PRO A 66 17.73 21.00 17.39
C PRO A 66 16.94 19.94 18.17
N ARG A 67 17.42 18.69 18.16
CA ARG A 67 16.78 17.62 18.94
C ARG A 67 16.82 18.06 20.40
N LYS A 68 15.70 17.94 21.10
CA LYS A 68 15.73 18.04 22.56
C LYS A 68 16.72 16.98 23.05
N LYS A 69 17.64 17.36 23.95
CA LYS A 69 18.67 16.46 24.53
C LYS A 69 18.10 15.23 25.27
N SER A 70 16.78 15.10 25.36
CA SER A 70 16.07 13.98 25.99
C SER A 70 15.71 12.84 25.02
N ALA A 71 15.89 13.01 23.71
CA ALA A 71 15.57 11.96 22.75
C ALA A 71 16.65 10.86 22.81
N PRO A 72 16.30 9.59 23.08
CA PRO A 72 17.28 8.50 23.12
C PRO A 72 17.95 8.31 21.75
N GLU A 73 19.25 8.02 21.76
CA GLU A 73 20.07 7.80 20.54
C GLU A 73 19.57 6.63 19.68
N THR A 74 18.72 5.77 20.25
CA THR A 74 18.14 4.58 19.61
C THR A 74 17.10 4.89 18.53
N LEU A 75 16.67 6.15 18.39
CA LEU A 75 15.74 6.58 17.33
C LEU A 75 16.50 7.25 16.18
N THR A 76 17.57 6.59 15.73
CA THR A 76 18.31 6.93 14.53
C THR A 76 18.42 5.66 13.71
N LEU A 77 17.77 5.62 12.55
CA LEU A 77 17.94 4.51 11.62
C LEU A 77 19.43 4.40 11.25
N PRO A 78 20.01 3.19 11.13
CA PRO A 78 21.39 3.04 10.72
C PRO A 78 21.59 3.71 9.35
N ALA A 79 22.68 4.47 9.21
CA ALA A 79 23.00 5.17 7.97
C ALA A 79 23.09 4.14 6.82
N LEU A 80 22.33 4.37 5.75
CA LEU A 80 22.53 3.64 4.49
C LEU A 80 23.93 4.00 4.00
N ARG A 81 24.85 3.03 4.05
CA ARG A 81 26.15 3.17 3.41
C ARG A 81 25.90 3.26 1.90
N GLU A 82 26.20 4.41 1.30
CA GLU A 82 26.32 4.47 -0.15
C GLU A 82 27.44 3.52 -0.59
N PRO A 83 27.29 2.80 -1.72
CA PRO A 83 28.37 1.98 -2.24
C PRO A 83 29.54 2.88 -2.65
N ASP A 84 30.70 2.66 -2.03
CA ASP A 84 31.98 3.30 -2.35
C ASP A 84 32.26 3.21 -3.86
N ALA A 85 31.99 4.30 -4.57
CA ALA A 85 32.49 4.53 -5.91
C ALA A 85 33.91 5.11 -5.81
N ALA A 86 34.90 4.28 -5.44
CA ALA A 86 36.32 4.58 -5.71
C ALA A 86 37.23 3.38 -5.40
N SER A 87 37.51 2.58 -6.42
CA SER A 87 38.83 1.97 -6.56
C SER A 87 39.22 2.00 -8.03
N PRO A 88 40.35 2.63 -8.36
CA PRO A 88 41.44 1.76 -8.77
C PRO A 88 42.81 2.26 -8.29
N SER A 89 43.60 1.37 -7.73
CA SER A 89 45.05 1.45 -7.85
C SER A 89 45.62 0.04 -7.82
N ARG A 90 45.92 -0.46 -9.01
CA ARG A 90 46.86 -1.56 -9.21
C ARG A 90 47.79 -1.13 -10.33
N ALA A 91 49.01 -0.79 -9.96
CA ALA A 91 50.15 -0.77 -10.86
C ALA A 91 51.32 -1.41 -10.13
N MET A 92 52.04 -2.25 -10.88
CA MET A 92 53.19 -3.07 -10.48
C MET A 92 54.44 -2.24 -10.28
#